data_AF-A0A3C0JM80-F1
#
_entry.id   AF-A0A3C0JM80-F1
#
_cell.length_a   1.000
_cell.length_b   1.000
_cell.length_c   1.000
_cell.angle_alpha   90.00
_cell.angle_beta   90.00
_cell.angle_gamma   90.00
#
_symmetry.space_group_name_H-M   'P 1'
#
loop_
_entity.id
_entity.type
_entity.pdbx_description
1 polymer ?
#
loop_
_entity_poly.entity_id
_entity_poly.type
_entity_poly.pdbx_seq_one_letter_code
_entity_poly.pdbx_strand_id
1 'polypeptide(L)' 'TLTPALLDSEFQGSKYVPPAYWEGAVHVNGTQNGQTVTGNGFAELVGYDTREFEFPNLGEINK' A
#
# COMPACT_ATOMS: atom_id res chain seq x y z
N THR A 1 1.66 16.90 -5.63
CA THR A 1 1.23 15.67 -6.32
C THR A 1 2.23 14.57 -6.02
N LEU A 2 1.73 13.34 -6.00
CA LEU A 2 2.53 12.11 -5.97
C LEU A 2 2.23 11.37 -7.27
N THR A 3 3.26 11.01 -8.03
CA THR A 3 3.10 10.28 -9.30
C THR A 3 3.83 8.95 -9.18
N PRO A 4 3.17 7.79 -9.39
CA PRO A 4 3.85 6.51 -9.30
C PRO A 4 4.92 6.38 -10.40
N ALA A 5 6.10 5.89 -10.03
CA ALA A 5 7.17 5.57 -10.98
C ALA A 5 6.87 4.29 -11.77
N LEU A 6 6.12 3.37 -11.16
CA LEU A 6 5.54 2.18 -11.78
C LEU A 6 4.09 2.06 -11.32
N LEU A 7 3.16 1.89 -12.27
CA LEU A 7 1.73 1.86 -11.95
C LEU A 7 1.33 0.60 -11.18
N ASP A 8 1.82 -0.56 -11.63
CA ASP A 8 1.55 -1.86 -11.00
C ASP A 8 2.66 -2.18 -9.99
N SER A 9 2.43 -1.80 -8.74
CA SER A 9 3.28 -2.12 -7.59
C SER A 9 2.45 -2.76 -6.48
N GLU A 10 1.44 -3.53 -6.88
CA GLU A 10 0.63 -4.30 -5.94
C GLU A 10 1.43 -5.51 -5.43
N PHE A 11 1.51 -5.62 -4.11
CA PHE A 11 1.87 -6.85 -3.45
C PHE A 11 0.59 -7.56 -2.99
N GLN A 12 0.32 -8.71 -3.60
CA GLN A 12 -0.79 -9.59 -3.25
C GLN A 12 -0.29 -10.86 -2.56
N GLY A 13 -1.01 -11.33 -1.54
CA GLY A 13 -0.68 -12.58 -0.85
C GLY A 13 0.20 -12.42 0.39
N SER A 14 0.08 -11.29 1.08
CA SER A 14 0.63 -11.13 2.42
C SER A 14 0.10 -12.23 3.35
N LYS A 15 1.00 -12.77 4.19
CA LYS A 15 0.62 -13.69 5.28
C LYS A 15 0.06 -12.95 6.51
N TYR A 16 0.11 -11.61 6.49
CA TYR A 16 -0.32 -10.73 7.56
C TYR A 16 -1.40 -9.78 7.04
N VAL A 17 -2.09 -9.08 7.93
CA VAL A 17 -3.04 -8.02 7.56
C VAL A 17 -2.26 -6.74 7.22
N PRO A 18 -2.52 -6.08 6.09
CA PRO A 18 -3.52 -6.42 5.07
C PRO A 18 -3.05 -7.52 4.08
N PRO A 19 -3.97 -8.35 3.53
CA PRO A 19 -3.64 -9.38 2.54
C PRO A 19 -2.97 -8.88 1.28
N ALA A 20 -3.32 -7.65 0.90
CA ALA A 20 -2.77 -6.98 -0.25
C ALA A 20 -2.58 -5.49 0.07
N TYR A 21 -1.53 -4.93 -0.50
CA TYR A 21 -1.23 -3.51 -0.41
C TYR A 21 -0.45 -3.12 -1.65
N TRP A 22 -0.63 -1.88 -2.10
CA TRP A 22 0.22 -1.30 -3.12
C TRP A 22 1.39 -0.61 -2.42
N GLU A 23 2.62 -0.96 -2.76
CA GLU A 23 3.82 -0.33 -2.23
C GLU A 23 4.75 0.02 -3.38
N GLY A 24 4.90 1.31 -3.66
CA GLY A 24 5.60 1.75 -4.85
C GLY A 24 6.33 3.07 -4.69
N ALA A 25 7.39 3.22 -5.48
CA ALA A 25 8.15 4.45 -5.59
C ALA A 25 7.29 5.54 -6.26
N VAL A 26 7.39 6.77 -5.76
CA VAL A 26 6.66 7.93 -6.25
C VAL A 26 7.58 9.13 -6.49
N HIS A 27 7.29 9.90 -7.53
CA HIS A 27 7.83 11.23 -7.75
C HIS A 27 6.96 12.27 -7.04
N VAL A 28 7.61 13.14 -6.27
CA VAL A 28 6.98 14.22 -5.50
C VAL A 28 7.18 15.53 -6.24
N ASN A 29 6.10 16.30 -6.40
CA ASN A 29 6.16 17.68 -6.87
C ASN A 29 5.11 18.52 -6.13
N GLY A 30 5.46 19.65 -5.54
CA GLY A 30 4.50 20.48 -4.83
C GLY A 30 5.10 21.73 -4.23
N THR A 31 4.37 22.34 -3.30
CA THR A 31 4.77 23.57 -2.62
C THR A 31 4.60 23.40 -1.12
N GLN A 32 5.61 23.80 -0.34
CA GLN A 32 5.55 23.84 1.13
C GLN A 32 6.07 25.20 1.60
N ASN A 33 5.28 25.92 2.40
CA ASN A 33 5.62 27.27 2.90
C ASN A 33 6.03 28.25 1.77
N GLY A 34 5.35 28.18 0.62
CA GLY A 34 5.65 29.00 -0.55
C GLY A 34 6.89 28.60 -1.34
N GLN A 35 7.64 27.57 -0.91
CA GLN A 35 8.81 27.04 -1.62
C GLN A 35 8.43 25.80 -2.43
N THR A 36 9.03 25.66 -3.62
CA THR A 36 8.85 24.46 -4.45
C THR A 36 9.57 23.27 -3.81
N VAL A 37 8.89 22.14 -3.74
CA VAL A 37 9.42 20.86 -3.24
C VAL A 37 9.32 19.83 -4.36
N THR A 38 10.45 19.19 -4.68
CA THR A 38 10.53 18.06 -5.60
C THR A 38 11.35 16.94 -4.98
N GLY A 39 11.12 15.70 -5.38
CA GLY A 39 11.89 14.58 -4.87
C GLY A 39 11.33 13.21 -5.26
N ASN A 40 11.90 12.18 -4.65
CA ASN A 40 11.46 10.80 -4.76
C ASN A 40 11.10 10.27 -3.37
N GLY A 41 10.14 9.35 -3.30
CA GLY A 41 9.73 8.69 -2.06
C GLY A 41 9.07 7.35 -2.33
N PHE A 42 8.47 6.77 -1.29
CA PHE A 42 7.61 5.59 -1.37
C PHE A 42 6.24 5.92 -0.78
N ALA A 43 5.20 5.29 -1.32
CA ALA A 43 3.86 5.33 -0.75
C ALA A 43 3.35 3.90 -0.57
N GLU A 44 2.67 3.67 0.55
CA GLU A 44 1.95 2.44 0.87
C GLU A 44 0.45 2.75 0.86
N LEU A 45 -0.32 1.95 0.12
CA LEU A 45 -1.78 2.04 0.06
C LEU A 45 -2.35 0.70 0.48
N VAL A 46 -3.16 0.72 1.53
CA VAL A 46 -3.81 -0.46 2.12
C VAL A 46 -5.34 -0.32 2.04
N GLY A 47 -6.05 -1.44 2.16
CA GLY A 47 -7.52 -1.42 2.29
C GLY A 47 -8.32 -1.19 1.01
N TYR A 48 -7.66 -1.18 -0.16
CA TYR A 48 -8.33 -1.14 -1.47
C TYR A 48 -8.79 -2.52 -1.95
N ASP A 49 -8.16 -3.58 -1.44
CA ASP A 49 -8.64 -4.94 -1.64
C ASP A 49 -9.90 -5.17 -0.78
N THR A 50 -11.04 -5.35 -1.45
CA THR A 50 -12.34 -5.58 -0.81
C THR A 50 -12.71 -7.05 -0.71
N ARG A 51 -11.85 -7.96 -1.18
CA ARG A 51 -12.05 -9.41 -0.98
C ARG A 51 -12.03 -9.69 0.52
N GLU A 52 -12.96 -10.53 0.98
CA GLU A 52 -12.95 -10.95 2.38
C GLU A 52 -11.64 -11.69 2.69
N PHE A 53 -10.90 -11.18 3.67
CA PHE A 53 -9.74 -11.88 4.18
C PHE A 53 -10.20 -12.97 5.14
N GLU A 54 -10.24 -14.20 4.65
CA GLU A 54 -10.34 -15.35 5.54
C GLU A 54 -8.99 -15.50 6.25
N PHE A 55 -8.97 -15.27 7.57
CA PHE A 55 -7.82 -15.66 8.37
C PHE A 55 -7.64 -17.17 8.21
N PRO A 56 -6.46 -17.66 7.78
CA PRO A 56 -6.22 -19.09 7.74
C PRO A 56 -6.33 -19.63 9.17
N ASN A 57 -7.41 -20.38 9.42
CA ASN A 57 -7.76 -21.13 10.63
C ASN A 57 -6.74 -20.97 11.78
N LEU A 58 -6.98 -20.02 12.68
CA LEU A 58 -6.33 -19.99 14.00
C LEU A 58 -6.90 -21.10 14.89
N GLY A 59 -6.73 -22.35 14.45
CA GLY A 59 -7.19 -23.56 15.15
C GLY A 59 -8.71 -23.65 15.26
N GLU A 60 -9.28 -24.71 14.72
CA GLU A 60 -10.57 -25.17 15.24
C GLU A 60 -10.40 -25.40 16.75
N ILE A 61 -10.99 -24.53 17.55
CA ILE A 61 -11.24 -24.84 18.95
C ILE A 61 -12.30 -25.93 18.96
N ASN A 62 -11.84 -27.18 18.99
CA ASN A 62 -12.68 -28.35 19.21
C ASN A 62 -13.66 -28.04 20.36
N LYS A 63 -14.95 -28.01 20.02
CA LYS A 63 -16.05 -27.81 20.95
C LYS A 63 -16.55 -29.14 21.48
#